data_AF-A0AAW0MK34-F1
#
_entry.id   AF-A0AAW0MK34-F1
#
_cell.length_a   1.000
_cell.length_b   1.000
_cell.length_c   1.000
_cell.angle_alpha   90.00
_cell.angle_beta   90.00
_cell.angle_gamma   90.00
#
_symmetry.space_group_name_H-M   'P 1'
#
loop_
_entity.id
_entity.type
_entity.pdbx_description
1 polymer ?
#
loop_
_entity_poly.entity_id
_entity_poly.type
_entity_poly.pdbx_seq_one_letter_code
_entity_poly.pdbx_strand_id
1 'polypeptide(L)'
;MRVKEKISADPDQVLVLSPDFFSYIHQNWTQNHGRYPSTGLTAVIYALHTCDQVSVFGFGADSEGNWHHYWGNKTDSPERLGKPESTTPTSRPRSSRD
;
A
#
# COMPACT_ATOMS: atom_id res chain seq x y z
N MET A 1 -0.77 18.36 -7.97
CA MET A 1 0.23 17.66 -8.80
C MET A 1 0.00 18.02 -10.25
N ARG A 2 1.07 18.25 -11.03
CA ARG A 2 0.97 18.47 -12.48
C ARG A 2 1.06 17.10 -13.16
N VAL A 3 0.04 16.73 -13.92
CA VAL A 3 0.08 15.55 -14.78
C VAL A 3 0.83 15.89 -16.07
N LYS A 4 1.44 14.88 -16.71
CA LYS A 4 2.03 15.07 -18.04
C LYS A 4 0.90 15.39 -19.03
N GLU A 5 1.09 16.45 -19.83
CA GLU A 5 0.10 16.86 -20.84
C GLU A 5 0.00 15.84 -21.99
N LYS A 6 1.10 15.15 -22.29
CA LYS A 6 1.17 14.08 -23.28
C LYS A 6 2.05 12.95 -22.77
N ILE A 7 1.68 11.72 -23.11
CA ILE A 7 2.48 10.52 -22.88
C ILE A 7 2.71 9.80 -24.21
N SER A 8 3.84 9.10 -24.32
CA SER A 8 4.08 8.17 -25.42
C SER A 8 3.66 6.79 -24.94
N ALA A 9 2.55 6.28 -25.46
CA ALA A 9 2.02 4.95 -25.19
C ALA A 9 1.32 4.43 -26.45
N ASP A 10 1.34 3.11 -26.64
CA ASP A 10 0.57 2.46 -27.71
C ASP A 10 -0.92 2.45 -27.32
N PRO A 11 -1.82 3.10 -28.08
CA PRO A 11 -3.25 3.13 -27.76
C PRO A 11 -3.89 1.75 -27.62
N ASP A 12 -3.40 0.76 -28.37
CA ASP A 12 -3.95 -0.61 -28.36
C ASP A 12 -3.53 -1.39 -27.10
N GLN A 13 -2.57 -0.87 -26.33
CA GLN A 13 -2.13 -1.43 -25.05
C GLN A 13 -2.65 -0.65 -23.83
N VAL A 14 -3.51 0.35 -24.04
CA VAL A 14 -4.12 1.12 -22.96
C VAL A 14 -5.43 0.48 -22.54
N LEU A 15 -5.53 0.15 -21.25
CA LEU A 15 -6.76 -0.34 -20.64
C LEU A 15 -7.33 0.73 -19.69
N VAL A 16 -8.66 0.85 -19.68
CA VAL A 16 -9.40 1.72 -18.77
C VAL A 16 -10.21 0.85 -17.81
N LEU A 17 -9.91 0.95 -16.52
CA LEU A 17 -10.72 0.30 -15.48
C LEU A 17 -12.06 1.02 -15.34
N SER A 18 -13.16 0.26 -15.33
CA SER A 18 -14.49 0.80 -15.13
C SER A 18 -14.61 1.52 -13.77
N PRO A 19 -15.21 2.72 -13.69
CA PRO A 19 -15.52 3.39 -12.43
C PRO A 19 -16.33 2.52 -11.47
N ASP A 20 -17.27 1.72 -11.99
CA ASP A 20 -18.11 0.84 -11.17
C ASP A 20 -17.30 -0.24 -10.46
N PHE A 21 -16.16 -0.64 -11.03
CA PHE A 21 -15.26 -1.61 -10.41
C PHE A 21 -14.66 -1.05 -9.12
N PHE A 22 -14.34 0.25 -9.07
CA PHE A 22 -13.86 0.90 -7.85
C PHE A 22 -14.95 0.95 -6.78
N SER A 23 -16.20 1.25 -7.16
CA SER A 23 -17.35 1.22 -6.26
C SER A 23 -17.58 -0.19 -5.69
N TYR A 24 -17.53 -1.22 -6.54
CA TYR A 24 -17.62 -2.62 -6.14
C TYR A 24 -16.53 -2.99 -5.13
N ILE A 25 -15.26 -2.63 -5.39
CA ILE A 25 -14.18 -2.90 -4.44
C ILE A 25 -14.44 -2.19 -3.10
N HIS A 26 -14.83 -0.92 -3.15
CA HIS A 26 -15.06 -0.13 -1.95
C HIS A 26 -16.17 -0.74 -1.07
N GLN A 27 -17.28 -1.11 -1.69
CA GLN A 27 -18.45 -1.66 -0.99
C GLN A 27 -18.24 -3.10 -0.53
N ASN A 28 -17.71 -3.97 -1.39
CA ASN A 28 -17.70 -5.41 -1.13
C ASN A 28 -16.43 -5.88 -0.43
N TRP A 29 -15.29 -5.24 -0.71
CA TRP A 29 -13.98 -5.70 -0.18
C TRP A 29 -13.51 -4.84 0.98
N THR A 30 -13.69 -3.52 0.91
CA THR A 30 -13.34 -2.64 2.04
C THR A 30 -14.52 -2.34 2.96
N GLN A 31 -15.74 -2.76 2.62
CA GLN A 31 -16.95 -2.50 3.41
C GLN A 31 -17.12 -1.01 3.73
N ASN A 32 -16.82 -0.15 2.76
CA ASN A 32 -16.83 1.32 2.87
C ASN A 32 -15.81 1.91 3.87
N HIS A 33 -14.81 1.16 4.32
CA HIS A 33 -13.71 1.72 5.13
C HIS A 33 -12.79 2.59 4.28
N GLY A 34 -12.46 3.78 4.79
CA GLY A 34 -11.71 4.78 4.04
C GLY A 34 -12.55 5.43 2.93
N ARG A 35 -11.93 6.33 2.16
CA ARG A 35 -12.63 7.12 1.14
C ARG A 35 -12.80 6.39 -0.21
N TYR A 36 -11.83 5.54 -0.55
CA TYR A 36 -11.76 4.75 -1.80
C TYR A 36 -10.66 3.68 -1.65
N PRO A 37 -10.68 2.60 -2.45
CA PRO A 37 -9.67 1.56 -2.36
C PRO A 37 -8.27 2.07 -2.77
N SER A 38 -7.23 1.53 -2.14
CA SER A 38 -5.86 1.82 -2.55
C SER A 38 -5.57 1.20 -3.93
N THR A 39 -4.66 1.81 -4.69
CA THR A 39 -4.26 1.28 -6.00
C THR A 39 -3.75 -0.16 -5.92
N GLY A 40 -3.04 -0.51 -4.85
CA GLY A 40 -2.57 -1.88 -4.60
C GLY A 40 -3.71 -2.87 -4.41
N LEU A 41 -4.72 -2.54 -3.59
CA LEU A 41 -5.90 -3.39 -3.43
C LEU A 41 -6.67 -3.53 -4.74
N THR A 42 -6.87 -2.44 -5.48
CA THR A 42 -7.54 -2.49 -6.78
C THR A 42 -6.84 -3.44 -7.76
N ALA A 43 -5.51 -3.41 -7.82
CA ALA A 43 -4.74 -4.32 -8.66
C ALA A 43 -4.93 -5.79 -8.26
N VAL A 44 -4.94 -6.09 -6.95
CA VAL A 44 -5.17 -7.46 -6.45
C VAL A 44 -6.57 -7.96 -6.81
N ILE A 45 -7.61 -7.15 -6.58
CA ILE A 45 -8.98 -7.56 -6.90
C ILE A 45 -9.18 -7.69 -8.40
N TYR A 46 -8.55 -6.83 -9.22
CA TYR A 46 -8.55 -6.98 -10.67
C TYR A 46 -7.92 -8.31 -11.11
N ALA A 47 -6.74 -8.66 -10.56
CA ALA A 47 -6.09 -9.93 -10.85
C ALA A 47 -6.97 -11.14 -10.45
N LEU A 48 -7.64 -11.08 -9.30
CA LEU A 48 -8.57 -12.13 -8.86
C LEU A 48 -9.79 -12.31 -9.80
N HIS A 49 -10.19 -11.29 -10.56
CA HIS A 49 -11.29 -11.38 -11.53
C HIS A 49 -10.83 -11.88 -12.91
N THR A 50 -9.53 -11.90 -13.18
CA THR A 50 -8.97 -12.11 -14.53
C THR A 50 -7.99 -13.27 -14.62
N CYS A 51 -7.45 -13.73 -13.49
CA CYS A 51 -6.48 -14.81 -13.40
C CYS A 51 -7.02 -15.98 -12.57
N ASP A 52 -6.62 -17.20 -12.92
CA ASP A 52 -6.99 -18.41 -12.15
C ASP A 52 -6.18 -18.55 -10.85
N GLN A 53 -4.95 -18.02 -10.83
CA GLN A 53 -4.05 -18.03 -9.68
C GLN A 53 -3.33 -16.69 -9.56
N VAL A 54 -3.28 -16.17 -8.34
CA VAL A 54 -2.63 -14.88 -8.04
C VAL A 54 -1.56 -15.07 -6.97
N SER A 55 -0.36 -14.56 -7.24
CA SER A 55 0.73 -14.41 -6.26
C SER A 55 1.02 -12.94 -6.07
N VAL A 56 1.20 -12.50 -4.82
CA VAL A 56 1.33 -11.08 -4.45
C VAL A 56 2.71 -10.83 -3.84
N PHE A 57 3.44 -9.84 -4.35
CA PHE A 57 4.80 -9.50 -3.91
C PHE A 57 4.91 -8.01 -3.60
N GLY A 58 5.69 -7.65 -2.57
CA GLY A 58 5.95 -6.25 -2.22
C GLY A 58 4.77 -5.53 -1.55
N PHE A 59 3.85 -6.28 -0.93
CA PHE A 59 2.73 -5.72 -0.15
C PHE A 59 3.06 -5.73 1.34
N GLY A 60 2.67 -4.65 2.03
CA GLY A 60 2.85 -4.50 3.47
C GLY A 60 4.20 -3.90 3.86
N ALA A 61 4.41 -3.79 5.17
CA ALA A 61 5.68 -3.36 5.75
C ALA A 61 6.74 -4.47 5.60
N ASP A 62 8.02 -4.07 5.72
CA ASP A 62 9.09 -5.04 5.88
C ASP A 62 9.02 -5.76 7.24
N SER A 63 9.93 -6.71 7.48
CA SER A 63 9.98 -7.48 8.73
C SER A 63 10.26 -6.65 9.98
N GLU A 64 10.77 -5.43 9.84
CA GLU A 64 11.01 -4.48 10.93
C GLU A 64 9.82 -3.51 11.12
N GLY A 65 8.79 -3.61 10.28
CA GLY A 65 7.64 -2.72 10.29
C GLY A 65 7.88 -1.38 9.55
N ASN A 66 8.97 -1.25 8.79
CA ASN A 66 9.22 -0.05 8.00
C ASN A 66 8.31 -0.04 6.76
N TRP A 67 7.79 1.15 6.46
CA TRP A 67 7.01 1.43 5.25
C TRP A 67 7.85 2.25 4.28
N HIS A 68 8.41 1.60 3.27
CA HIS A 68 9.18 2.27 2.24
C HIS A 68 9.07 1.53 0.90
N HIS A 69 9.26 2.26 -0.19
CA HIS A 69 9.38 1.66 -1.51
C HIS A 69 10.66 0.81 -1.59
N TYR A 70 10.62 -0.30 -2.35
CA TYR A 70 11.81 -1.13 -2.56
C TYR A 70 12.89 -0.41 -3.39
N TRP A 71 12.50 0.67 -4.09
CA TRP A 71 13.39 1.53 -4.85
C TRP A 71 13.47 2.90 -4.18
N GLY A 72 14.68 3.49 -4.15
CA GLY A 72 14.95 4.79 -3.55
C GLY A 72 15.91 4.70 -2.35
N ASN A 73 16.73 5.72 -2.17
CA ASN A 73 17.63 5.80 -1.01
C ASN A 73 16.82 6.13 0.24
N LYS A 74 17.11 5.43 1.37
CA LYS A 74 16.49 5.68 2.68
C LYS A 74 16.67 7.13 3.21
N THR A 75 17.46 7.94 2.52
CA THR A 75 17.73 9.35 2.83
C THR A 75 16.61 10.31 2.44
N ASP A 76 15.66 9.89 1.59
CA ASP A 76 14.58 10.77 1.11
C ASP A 76 13.27 10.62 1.91
N SER A 77 13.25 9.74 2.92
CA SER A 77 12.12 9.60 3.84
C SER A 77 12.27 10.58 5.01
N PRO A 78 11.32 11.50 5.25
CA PRO A 78 11.39 12.46 6.37
C PRO A 78 11.42 11.80 7.75
N GLU A 79 11.11 10.50 7.87
CA GLU A 79 10.92 9.81 9.14
C GLU A 79 12.22 9.55 9.94
N ARG A 80 13.41 9.81 9.39
CA ARG A 80 14.68 9.70 10.15
C ARG A 80 15.41 11.01 10.41
N LEU A 81 14.92 12.16 9.96
CA LEU A 81 15.44 13.45 10.45
C LEU A 81 14.75 13.81 11.79
N GLY A 82 15.09 13.10 12.87
CA GLY A 82 14.81 13.63 14.21
C GLY A 82 14.36 12.67 15.33
N LYS A 83 14.49 11.35 15.21
CA LYS A 83 14.32 10.49 16.39
C LYS A 83 15.69 10.01 16.89
N PRO A 84 16.26 10.60 17.96
CA PRO A 84 17.41 9.99 18.60
C PRO A 84 16.99 8.62 19.12
N GLU A 85 17.82 7.63 18.81
CA GLU A 85 17.74 6.27 19.31
C GLU A 85 17.77 6.30 20.85
N SER A 86 16.60 6.17 21.49
CA SER A 86 16.53 6.05 22.95
C SER A 86 16.87 4.62 23.33
N THR A 87 18.15 4.34 23.53
CA THR A 87 18.59 3.19 24.32
C THR A 87 18.18 3.40 25.78
N THR A 88 16.96 2.97 26.12
CA THR A 88 16.56 2.78 27.52
C THR A 88 15.83 1.45 27.65
N PRO A 89 16.33 0.48 28.44
CA PRO A 89 15.62 -0.77 28.68
C PRO A 89 14.48 -0.49 29.67
N THR A 90 13.26 -0.36 29.16
CA THR A 90 12.06 -0.29 30.02
C THR A 90 11.74 -1.70 30.51
N SER A 91 12.22 -2.03 31.71
CA SER A 91 11.69 -3.14 32.50
C SER A 91 10.22 -2.88 32.81
N ARG A 92 9.32 -3.61 32.16
CA ARG A 92 7.91 -3.66 32.54
C ARG A 92 7.76 -4.64 33.72
N PRO A 93 7.20 -4.24 34.87
CA PRO A 93 6.87 -5.21 35.90
C PRO A 93 5.67 -6.05 35.42
N ARG A 94 5.76 -7.37 35.61
CA ARG A 94 4.61 -8.29 35.50
C ARG A 94 3.55 -7.84 36.49
N SER A 95 2.40 -7.38 36.02
CA SER A 95 1.20 -7.37 36.84
C SER A 95 0.68 -8.81 36.92
N SER A 96 0.58 -9.29 38.16
CA SER A 96 -0.07 -10.52 38.56
C SER A 96 -1.53 -10.58 38.08
N ARG A 97 -1.99 -11.81 37.90
CA ARG A 97 -3.40 -12.19 37.70
C ARG A 97 -4.26 -11.62 38.83
N ASP A 98 -5.48 -11.20 38.48
CA ASP A 98 -6.75 -11.76 38.96
C ASP A 98 -7.84 -11.50 37.91
#